data_AF-A0A956VWS5-F1
#
_entry.id   AF-A0A956VWS5-F1
#
_cell.length_a   1.000
_cell.length_b   1.000
_cell.length_c   1.000
_cell.angle_alpha   90.00
_cell.angle_beta   90.00
_cell.angle_gamma   90.00
#
_symmetry.space_group_name_H-M   'P 1'
#
loop_
_entity.id
_entity.type
_entity.pdbx_description
1 polymer ?
#
loop_
_entity_poly.entity_id
_entity_poly.type
_entity_poly.pdbx_seq_one_letter_code
_entity_poly.pdbx_strand_id
1 'polypeptide(L)'
;MSWQDLVLAAGGFVIAAGIIPTILSRVKPALFTTLTIVLVLGVSGVAFATLGLWLTAIGVALQFVLWSVVLVQTLAARGPARDALVHPIDTMPALGFEEFTDEPPVEGAPAG
;
A
#
# COMPACT_ATOMS: atom_id res chain seq x y z
N MET A 1 28.85 -20.23 16.20
CA MET A 1 27.48 -19.73 15.96
C MET A 1 26.56 -20.44 16.94
N SER A 2 25.71 -19.70 17.67
CA SER A 2 24.74 -20.32 18.57
C SER A 2 23.61 -20.95 17.75
N TRP A 3 22.98 -22.01 18.25
CA TRP A 3 21.83 -22.63 17.58
C TRP A 3 20.66 -21.65 17.38
N GLN A 4 20.55 -20.64 18.26
CA GLN A 4 19.56 -19.57 18.19
C GLN A 4 19.73 -18.73 16.92
N ASP A 5 20.97 -18.39 16.57
CA ASP A 5 21.28 -17.60 15.37
C ASP A 5 20.86 -18.33 14.09
N LEU A 6 21.04 -19.66 14.05
CA LEU A 6 20.63 -20.48 12.91
C LEU A 6 19.10 -20.53 12.76
N VAL A 7 18.38 -20.76 13.85
CA VAL A 7 16.90 -20.86 13.84
C VAL A 7 16.27 -19.52 13.47
N LEU A 8 16.74 -18.43 14.08
CA LEU A 8 16.24 -17.09 13.81
C LEU A 8 16.55 -16.65 12.38
N ALA A 9 17.77 -16.90 11.89
CA ALA A 9 18.12 -16.60 10.50
C ALA A 9 17.28 -17.41 9.50
N ALA A 10 17.08 -18.71 9.74
CA ALA A 10 16.24 -19.55 8.88
C ALA A 10 14.82 -19.01 8.77
N GLY A 11 14.20 -18.65 9.91
CA GLY A 11 12.89 -17.98 9.92
C GLY A 11 12.91 -16.65 9.17
N GLY A 12 13.95 -15.84 9.38
CA GLY A 12 14.14 -14.56 8.70
C GLY A 12 14.22 -14.69 7.17
N PHE A 13 14.93 -15.70 6.65
CA PHE A 13 15.01 -15.94 5.21
C PHE A 13 13.69 -16.42 4.61
N VAL A 14 12.94 -17.26 5.33
CA VAL A 14 11.59 -17.69 4.89
C VAL A 14 10.65 -16.49 4.82
N ILE A 15 10.67 -15.61 5.83
CA ILE A 15 9.88 -14.38 5.82
C ILE A 15 10.32 -13.48 4.66
N ALA A 16 11.63 -13.33 4.44
CA ALA A 16 12.16 -12.55 3.32
C ALA A 16 11.63 -13.04 1.97
N ALA A 17 11.62 -14.36 1.74
CA ALA A 17 11.04 -14.96 0.53
C ALA A 17 9.53 -14.68 0.42
N GLY A 18 8.80 -14.73 1.54
CA GLY A 18 7.37 -14.42 1.61
C GLY A 18 7.01 -12.97 1.25
N ILE A 19 7.96 -12.03 1.29
CA ILE A 19 7.73 -10.62 0.92
C ILE A 19 7.69 -10.42 -0.61
N ILE A 20 8.29 -11.32 -1.39
CA ILE A 20 8.36 -11.23 -2.86
C ILE A 20 6.98 -10.96 -3.50
N PRO A 21 5.90 -11.72 -3.21
CA PRO A 21 4.59 -11.45 -3.80
C PRO A 21 4.03 -10.06 -3.43
N THR A 22 4.34 -9.53 -2.23
CA THR A 22 3.95 -8.17 -1.82
C THR A 22 4.67 -7.10 -2.65
N ILE A 23 5.95 -7.31 -2.96
CA ILE A 23 6.72 -6.43 -3.85
C ILE A 23 6.13 -6.44 -5.26
N LEU A 24 5.68 -7.59 -5.75
CA LEU A 24 5.11 -7.74 -7.09
C LEU A 24 3.63 -7.33 -7.20
N SER A 25 2.90 -7.30 -6.07
CA SER A 25 1.49 -6.93 -6.03
C SER A 25 1.26 -5.48 -6.46
N ARG A 26 0.13 -5.22 -7.15
CA ARG A 26 -0.33 -3.84 -7.46
C ARG A 26 -0.94 -3.16 -6.25
N VAL A 27 -1.58 -3.92 -5.37
CA VAL A 27 -2.15 -3.41 -4.11
C VAL A 27 -1.06 -3.44 -3.06
N LYS A 28 -0.69 -2.25 -2.56
CA LYS A 28 0.33 -2.08 -1.53
C LYS A 28 -0.29 -1.98 -0.14
N PRO A 29 0.40 -2.43 0.91
CA PRO A 29 -0.06 -2.26 2.29
C PRO A 29 -0.20 -0.78 2.67
N ALA A 30 -0.89 -0.51 3.78
CA ALA A 30 -0.98 0.85 4.31
C ALA A 30 0.42 1.39 4.68
N LEU A 31 0.71 2.65 4.31
CA LEU A 31 2.03 3.26 4.48
C LEU A 31 2.53 3.21 5.93
N PHE A 32 1.66 3.52 6.88
CA PHE A 32 2.04 3.51 8.30
C PHE A 32 2.46 2.11 8.75
N THR A 33 1.74 1.07 8.31
CA THR A 33 2.13 -0.33 8.57
C THR A 33 3.52 -0.63 8.00
N THR A 34 3.76 -0.28 6.74
CA THR A 34 5.05 -0.51 6.08
C THR A 34 6.17 0.27 6.77
N LEU A 35 5.93 1.52 7.15
CA LEU A 35 6.89 2.37 7.85
C LEU A 35 7.27 1.81 9.22
N THR A 36 6.26 1.37 9.99
CA THR A 36 6.48 0.73 11.29
C THR A 36 7.33 -0.52 11.15
N ILE A 37 7.06 -1.36 10.14
CA ILE A 37 7.85 -2.58 9.90
C ILE A 37 9.31 -2.23 9.60
N VAL A 38 9.56 -1.27 8.70
CA VAL A 38 10.93 -0.82 8.36
C VAL A 38 11.66 -0.32 9.62
N LEU A 39 11.01 0.51 10.44
CA LEU A 39 11.62 1.04 11.65
C LEU A 39 11.97 -0.06 12.67
N VAL A 40 11.03 -0.99 12.90
CA VAL A 40 11.24 -2.12 13.81
C VAL A 40 12.37 -3.02 13.33
N LEU A 41 12.44 -3.34 12.02
CA LEU A 41 13.51 -4.15 11.44
C LEU A 41 14.87 -3.45 11.57
N GLY A 42 14.93 -2.13 11.38
CA GLY A 42 16.16 -1.36 11.54
C GLY A 42 16.72 -1.45 12.96
N VAL A 43 15.87 -1.18 13.96
CA VAL A 43 16.24 -1.29 15.38
C VAL A 43 16.61 -2.73 15.76
N SER A 44 15.85 -3.70 15.27
CA SER A 44 16.11 -5.14 15.51
C SER A 44 17.44 -5.59 14.91
N GLY A 45 17.80 -5.10 13.72
CA GLY A 45 19.08 -5.39 13.09
C GLY A 45 20.27 -4.91 13.92
N VAL A 46 20.19 -3.68 14.45
CA VAL A 46 21.20 -3.14 15.38
C VAL A 46 21.28 -3.99 16.64
N ALA A 47 20.14 -4.32 17.25
CA ALA A 47 20.10 -5.17 18.44
C ALA A 47 20.76 -6.54 18.21
N PHE A 48 20.40 -7.25 17.13
CA PHE A 48 20.98 -8.56 16.82
C PHE A 48 22.47 -8.49 16.51
N ALA A 49 22.94 -7.43 15.83
CA ALA A 49 24.37 -7.21 15.62
C ALA A 49 25.11 -7.02 16.96
N THR A 50 24.55 -6.22 17.88
CA THR A 50 25.16 -6.00 19.21
C THR A 50 25.17 -7.25 20.10
N LEU A 51 24.22 -8.18 19.89
CA LEU A 51 24.17 -9.48 20.56
C LEU A 51 25.09 -10.54 19.92
N GLY A 52 25.79 -10.20 18.82
CA GLY A 52 26.68 -11.13 18.11
C GLY A 52 25.96 -12.18 17.25
N LEU A 53 24.66 -11.97 16.98
CA LEU A 53 23.82 -12.85 16.14
C LEU A 53 23.92 -12.42 14.68
N TRP A 54 25.12 -12.55 14.11
CA TRP A 54 25.45 -11.97 12.80
C TRP A 54 24.61 -12.55 11.65
N LEU A 55 24.29 -13.84 11.67
CA LEU A 55 23.49 -14.44 10.60
C LEU A 55 22.06 -13.92 10.64
N THR A 56 21.48 -13.83 11.84
CA THR A 56 20.16 -13.23 12.07
C THR A 56 20.16 -11.75 11.68
N ALA A 57 21.20 -11.00 12.05
CA ALA A 57 21.32 -9.58 11.70
C ALA A 57 21.33 -9.39 10.17
N ILE A 58 22.03 -10.25 9.41
CA ILE A 58 22.00 -10.23 7.94
C ILE A 58 20.59 -10.55 7.41
N GLY A 59 19.93 -11.57 7.96
CA GLY A 59 18.56 -11.93 7.58
C GLY A 59 17.54 -10.80 7.84
N VAL A 60 17.71 -10.07 8.94
CA VAL A 60 16.89 -8.89 9.26
C VAL A 60 17.25 -7.71 8.37
N ALA A 61 18.53 -7.48 8.07
CA ALA A 61 18.96 -6.45 7.13
C ALA A 61 18.38 -6.68 5.73
N LEU A 62 18.34 -7.93 5.26
CA LEU A 62 17.67 -8.29 4.01
C LEU A 62 16.18 -7.95 4.06
N GLN A 63 15.48 -8.33 5.12
CA GLN A 63 14.07 -7.97 5.30
C GLN A 63 13.85 -6.46 5.35
N PHE A 64 14.74 -5.72 6.02
CA PHE A 64 14.71 -4.26 6.09
C PHE A 64 14.80 -3.65 4.69
N VAL A 65 15.70 -4.14 3.84
CA VAL A 65 15.83 -3.69 2.45
C VAL A 65 14.55 -4.00 1.66
N LEU A 66 14.04 -5.24 1.74
CA LEU A 66 12.83 -5.64 1.02
C LEU A 66 11.60 -4.80 1.43
N TRP A 67 11.41 -4.56 2.72
CA TRP A 67 10.33 -3.71 3.22
C TRP A 67 10.53 -2.24 2.91
N SER A 68 11.77 -1.76 2.83
CA SER A 68 12.09 -0.41 2.36
C SER A 68 11.69 -0.24 0.89
N VAL A 69 11.88 -1.26 0.04
CA VAL A 69 11.38 -1.26 -1.33
C VAL A 69 9.86 -1.17 -1.36
N VAL A 70 9.15 -1.97 -0.55
CA VAL A 70 7.68 -1.89 -0.44
C VAL A 70 7.24 -0.50 0.04
N LEU A 71 7.96 0.10 0.99
CA LEU A 71 7.67 1.45 1.50
C LEU A 71 7.76 2.50 0.39
N VAL A 72 8.85 2.49 -0.37
CA VAL A 72 9.06 3.40 -1.51
C VAL A 72 7.98 3.20 -2.56
N GLN A 73 7.63 1.95 -2.90
CA GLN A 73 6.55 1.65 -3.85
C GLN A 73 5.19 2.15 -3.34
N THR A 74 4.94 2.03 -2.04
CA THR A 74 3.70 2.51 -1.40
C THR A 74 3.62 4.03 -1.42
N LEU A 75 4.74 4.73 -1.22
CA LEU A 75 4.83 6.20 -1.33
C LEU A 75 4.58 6.66 -2.77
N ALA A 76 5.23 6.02 -3.75
CA ALA A 76 5.08 6.36 -5.16
C ALA A 76 3.63 6.17 -5.65
N ALA A 77 2.97 5.08 -5.22
CA ALA A 77 1.58 4.81 -5.59
C ALA A 77 0.57 5.82 -5.00
N ARG A 78 0.94 6.57 -3.96
CA ARG A 78 0.07 7.56 -3.30
C ARG A 78 0.06 8.93 -3.96
N GLY A 79 1.07 9.26 -4.77
CA GLY A 79 1.11 10.52 -5.53
C GLY A 79 -0.13 10.71 -6.40
N PRO A 80 -0.45 9.78 -7.31
CA PRO A 80 -1.61 9.88 -8.19
C PRO A 80 -2.95 9.96 -7.44
N ALA A 81 -3.08 9.24 -6.31
CA ALA A 81 -4.30 9.26 -5.51
C ALA A 81 -4.50 10.59 -4.77
N ARG A 82 -3.40 11.23 -4.33
CA ARG A 82 -3.47 12.57 -3.74
C ARG A 82 -3.85 13.61 -4.78
N ASP A 83 -3.26 13.55 -5.98
CA ASP A 83 -3.57 14.48 -7.07
C ASP A 83 -5.03 14.36 -7.52
N ALA A 84 -5.59 13.15 -7.57
CA ALA A 84 -7.00 12.90 -7.88
C ALA A 84 -7.98 13.45 -6.83
N LEU A 85 -7.56 13.58 -5.57
CA LEU A 85 -8.37 14.21 -4.51
C LEU A 85 -8.28 15.75 -4.54
N VAL A 86 -7.15 16.29 -5.03
CA VAL A 86 -6.92 17.75 -5.16
C VAL A 86 -7.59 18.31 -6.41
N HIS A 87 -7.64 17.51 -7.47
CA HIS A 87 -8.41 17.79 -8.68
C HIS A 87 -9.60 16.83 -8.74
N PRO A 88 -10.64 17.02 -7.90
CA PRO A 88 -11.87 16.28 -8.09
C PRO A 88 -12.32 16.58 -9.51
N ILE A 89 -12.34 15.56 -10.36
CA ILE A 89 -12.82 15.71 -11.73
C ILE A 89 -14.25 16.23 -11.61
N ASP A 90 -14.51 17.44 -12.12
CA ASP A 90 -15.83 18.09 -12.28
C ASP A 90 -16.80 17.30 -13.18
N THR A 91 -16.50 16.03 -13.46
CA THR A 91 -17.49 15.10 -13.94
C THR A 91 -18.37 14.73 -12.77
N MET A 92 -19.37 15.57 -12.48
CA MET A 92 -20.69 14.97 -12.35
C MET A 92 -20.81 14.07 -13.59
N PRO A 93 -20.91 12.75 -13.43
CA PRO A 93 -21.37 11.97 -14.56
C PRO A 93 -22.66 12.66 -14.99
N ALA A 94 -22.85 12.85 -16.30
CA ALA A 94 -24.19 13.00 -16.83
C ALA A 94 -24.91 11.67 -16.54
N LEU A 95 -25.17 11.41 -15.26
CA LEU A 95 -26.24 10.56 -14.80
C LEU A 95 -27.41 11.19 -15.53
N GLY A 96 -27.91 10.50 -16.55
CA GLY A 96 -29.01 10.96 -17.39
C GLY A 96 -30.31 11.06 -16.59
N PHE A 97 -30.27 11.77 -15.47
CA PHE A 97 -31.42 12.43 -14.89
C PHE A 97 -31.77 13.50 -15.92
N GLU A 98 -32.61 13.12 -16.87
CA GLU A 98 -33.43 14.08 -17.60
C GLU A 98 -34.02 14.99 -16.53
N GLU A 99 -33.62 16.25 -16.56
CA GLU A 99 -34.21 17.30 -15.76
C GLU A 99 -35.71 17.26 -16.07
N PHE A 100 -36.53 16.81 -15.12
CA PHE A 100 -37.97 16.70 -15.31
C PHE A 100 -38.52 18.13 -15.36
N THR A 101 -38.53 18.70 -16.56
CA THR A 101 -39.15 19.99 -16.82
C THR A 101 -40.66 19.74 -16.77
N ASP A 102 -41.32 20.28 -15.74
CA ASP A 102 -42.78 20.36 -15.65
C ASP A 102 -43.29 21.26 -16.80
N GLU A 103 -43.37 20.74 -18.03
CA GLU A 103 -44.15 21.39 -19.07
C GLU A 103 -45.64 21.21 -18.75
N PRO A 104 -46.42 22.30 -18.63
CA PRO A 104 -47.84 22.19 -18.36
C PRO A 104 -48.55 21.48 -19.52
N PRO A 105 -49.67 20.78 -19.25
CA PRO A 105 -50.40 20.04 -20.27
C PRO A 105 -50.81 20.98 -21.40
N VAL A 106 -50.52 20.59 -22.65
CA VAL A 106 -50.94 21.33 -23.84
C VAL A 106 -52.47 21.38 -23.89
N GLU A 107 -53.02 22.50 -23.43
CA GLU A 107 -54.44 22.83 -23.53
C GLU A 107 -54.73 23.22 -24.98
N GLY A 108 -55.28 22.29 -25.76
CA GLY A 108 -55.71 22.60 -27.13
C GLY A 108 -55.76 21.40 -28.07
N ALA A 109 -56.58 20.40 -27.78
CA ALA A 109 -57.12 19.55 -28.85
C ALA A 109 -58.39 20.21 -29.41
N PRO A 110 -58.41 20.72 -30.66
CA PRO A 110 -59.63 21.22 -31.24
C PRO A 110 -60.60 20.06 -31.51
N ALA A 111 -61.81 20.19 -31.00
CA ALA A 111 -62.95 19.40 -31.46
C ALA A 111 -63.29 19.82 -32.90
N GLY A 112 -63.19 18.87 -33.83
CA GLY A 112 -63.55 19.03 -35.24
C GLY A 112 -63.50 17.71 -35.98
#